data_AF-A0A821D4L9-F1
#
_entry.id   AF-A0A821D4L9-F1
#
_cell.length_a   1.000
_cell.length_b   1.000
_cell.length_c   1.000
_cell.angle_alpha   90.00
_cell.angle_beta   90.00
_cell.angle_gamma   90.00
#
_symmetry.space_group_name_H-M   'P 1'
#
loop_
_entity.id
_entity.type
_entity.pdbx_description
1 polymer ?
#
loop_
_entity_poly.entity_id
_entity_poly.type
_entity_poly.pdbx_seq_one_letter_code
_entity_poly.pdbx_strand_id
1 'polypeptide(L)'
;MIINNSTLFISKTICFTFIEINNIETCPFLNVNVSIDQPLIPVRDQHNTNAVHITLEGLYSPPEGWLPGGTSFVYTATLPIPVNDDKETTVVFTNGTLRAATDVTNKQKRWPDARGIVTLNGTYIPGQIINEESIDDEQGDLHSKDDKEFRTNSEKTKPQVVWNIERRCFLLPAGSQSLHHQITRVPYLPVEIVRTATPTAPKGKKDEDTGISYHGIVYIETAPLLYPGATRLRGAYKIVPYNETEYKTKTKRSSNIIDEAMKIANQLFDRSSLNANKKDTKLVVDKQATAGTATSIPKKKTELGEEASSVTTEAQQYIEYSSYVTIDIVLDRPIIEKRKLSELYRKISDLIPPRPSYPIKVNSAEKAVEDYHQQIKNVCSLILDEYRKVCVDEINTDSTLPNDQKRRKLLYELNSTGKYFAFKEQLKHSVIKIVREKFLHTSKFNNPDELQ
;
A
#
# COMPACT_ATOMS: atom_id res chain seq x y z
N MET A 1 -22.82 -11.95 -14.00
CA MET A 1 -21.54 -12.65 -14.28
C MET A 1 -20.51 -12.07 -13.33
N ILE A 2 -20.23 -12.80 -12.26
CA ILE A 2 -19.42 -12.37 -11.12
C ILE A 2 -17.97 -12.78 -11.42
N ILE A 3 -16.99 -11.92 -11.19
CA ILE A 3 -15.57 -12.28 -11.22
C ILE A 3 -14.96 -11.77 -9.92
N ASN A 4 -14.76 -12.68 -8.96
CA ASN A 4 -13.92 -12.45 -7.79
C ASN A 4 -12.57 -13.11 -8.05
N ASN A 5 -11.51 -12.30 -8.18
CA ASN A 5 -10.15 -12.79 -8.34
C ASN A 5 -9.49 -12.84 -6.97
N SER A 6 -9.71 -13.93 -6.26
CA SER A 6 -8.99 -14.21 -5.01
C SER A 6 -8.75 -15.70 -4.84
N THR A 7 -8.06 -16.36 -5.78
CA THR A 7 -7.10 -17.44 -5.46
C THR A 7 -6.16 -17.73 -6.63
N LEU A 8 -4.90 -18.00 -6.29
CA LEU A 8 -3.75 -18.10 -7.17
C LEU A 8 -3.67 -19.43 -7.95
N PHE A 9 -3.20 -19.29 -9.18
CA PHE A 9 -2.47 -20.22 -10.05
C PHE A 9 -1.79 -21.42 -9.37
N ILE A 10 -2.36 -22.62 -9.51
CA ILE A 10 -1.62 -23.88 -9.48
C ILE A 10 -2.21 -24.82 -10.56
N SER A 11 -1.39 -25.14 -11.58
CA SER A 11 -1.54 -26.25 -12.56
C SER A 11 -2.74 -26.24 -13.54
N LYS A 12 -2.44 -26.16 -14.85
CA LYS A 12 -3.24 -26.51 -16.08
C LYS A 12 -4.75 -26.21 -16.13
N THR A 13 -5.32 -25.59 -15.11
CA THR A 13 -6.73 -25.29 -14.91
C THR A 13 -6.76 -24.03 -14.07
N ILE A 14 -7.37 -22.96 -14.59
CA ILE A 14 -7.70 -21.80 -13.76
C ILE A 14 -9.04 -22.14 -13.10
N CYS A 15 -8.99 -22.73 -11.91
CA CYS A 15 -10.19 -22.90 -11.09
C CYS A 15 -10.53 -21.57 -10.43
N PHE A 16 -11.58 -20.90 -10.89
CA PHE A 16 -12.23 -19.85 -10.11
C PHE A 16 -13.09 -20.53 -9.04
N THR A 17 -12.57 -20.63 -7.82
CA THR A 17 -13.37 -21.00 -6.65
C THR A 17 -14.12 -19.76 -6.15
N PHE A 18 -15.42 -19.69 -6.40
CA PHE A 18 -16.30 -18.75 -5.70
C PHE A 18 -16.60 -19.34 -4.31
N ILE A 19 -16.12 -18.70 -3.24
CA ILE A 19 -16.46 -19.06 -1.86
C ILE A 19 -17.18 -17.88 -1.19
N GLU A 20 -18.21 -18.26 -0.43
CA GLU A 20 -19.34 -17.49 0.10
C GLU A 20 -19.05 -16.25 0.93
N ILE A 21 -19.96 -15.28 0.82
CA ILE A 21 -20.47 -14.54 1.97
C ILE A 21 -21.83 -15.16 2.29
N ASN A 22 -21.95 -15.71 3.50
CA ASN A 22 -23.14 -16.37 4.01
C ASN A 22 -24.40 -15.49 3.94
N ASN A 23 -25.53 -16.18 3.73
CA ASN A 23 -26.92 -15.72 3.79
C ASN A 23 -27.44 -14.88 2.62
N ILE A 24 -27.74 -15.53 1.48
CA ILE A 24 -29.07 -15.49 0.85
C ILE A 24 -29.31 -16.85 0.16
N GLU A 25 -30.09 -17.73 0.77
CA GLU A 25 -30.57 -18.94 0.12
C GLU A 25 -31.38 -18.55 -1.14
N THR A 26 -31.14 -19.23 -2.27
CA THR A 26 -31.92 -19.19 -3.55
C THR A 26 -31.46 -18.26 -4.71
N CYS A 27 -30.16 -18.14 -4.98
CA CYS A 27 -29.70 -17.71 -6.31
C CYS A 27 -29.08 -18.88 -7.11
N PRO A 28 -29.49 -19.16 -8.35
CA PRO A 28 -28.82 -20.14 -9.20
C PRO A 28 -27.38 -19.68 -9.48
N PHE A 29 -26.40 -20.53 -9.19
CA PHE A 29 -24.99 -20.27 -9.47
C PHE A 29 -24.55 -21.06 -10.70
N LEU A 30 -23.83 -20.39 -11.62
CA LEU A 30 -23.22 -21.01 -12.79
C LEU A 30 -21.71 -21.05 -12.58
N ASN A 31 -21.14 -22.25 -12.54
CA ASN A 31 -19.70 -22.43 -12.50
C ASN A 31 -19.16 -22.54 -13.93
N VAL A 32 -18.40 -21.53 -14.37
CA VAL A 32 -17.81 -21.49 -15.71
C VAL A 32 -16.32 -21.77 -15.57
N ASN A 33 -15.87 -22.90 -16.09
CA ASN A 33 -14.45 -23.22 -16.17
C ASN A 33 -13.91 -22.78 -17.54
N VAL A 34 -12.90 -21.90 -17.54
CA VAL A 34 -12.26 -21.40 -18.76
C VAL A 34 -10.84 -21.94 -18.80
N SER A 35 -10.56 -22.83 -19.75
CA SER A 35 -9.21 -23.35 -20.01
C SER A 35 -8.59 -22.65 -21.22
N ILE A 36 -7.33 -22.27 -21.08
CA ILE A 36 -6.51 -21.73 -22.15
C ILE A 36 -5.29 -22.64 -22.34
N ASP A 37 -4.95 -22.94 -23.60
CA ASP A 37 -3.85 -23.86 -23.92
C ASP A 37 -2.49 -23.31 -23.50
N GLN A 38 -2.36 -21.98 -23.45
CA GLN A 38 -1.15 -21.27 -23.03
C GLN A 38 -1.51 -20.21 -21.98
N PRO A 39 -0.71 -20.06 -20.91
CA PRO A 39 -0.96 -19.07 -19.89
C PRO A 39 -0.77 -17.64 -20.44
N LEU A 40 -1.73 -16.75 -20.17
CA LEU A 40 -1.68 -15.34 -20.60
C LEU A 40 -0.46 -14.58 -20.04
N ILE A 41 0.04 -15.02 -18.89
CA ILE A 41 1.27 -14.52 -18.25
C ILE A 41 2.22 -15.71 -18.11
N PRO A 42 3.48 -15.61 -18.59
CA PRO A 42 4.47 -16.66 -18.42
C PRO A 42 4.62 -17.07 -16.96
N VAL A 43 4.72 -18.36 -16.67
CA VAL A 43 4.75 -18.89 -15.29
C VAL A 43 5.87 -18.26 -14.44
N ARG A 44 7.03 -17.99 -15.05
CA ARG A 44 8.16 -17.30 -14.42
C ARG A 44 7.82 -15.89 -13.91
N ASP A 45 6.88 -15.21 -14.56
CA ASP A 45 6.57 -13.80 -14.34
C ASP A 45 5.32 -13.63 -13.46
N GLN A 46 4.58 -14.71 -13.17
CA GLN A 46 3.33 -14.66 -12.40
C GLN A 46 3.51 -14.06 -11.00
N HIS A 47 4.55 -14.46 -10.27
CA HIS A 47 4.84 -13.92 -8.93
C HIS A 47 5.36 -12.49 -8.96
N ASN A 48 5.80 -11.97 -10.10
CA ASN A 48 6.38 -10.64 -10.25
C ASN A 48 5.47 -9.69 -11.07
N THR A 49 4.33 -10.17 -11.55
CA THR A 49 3.32 -9.38 -12.28
C THR A 49 2.41 -8.67 -11.29
N ASN A 50 2.19 -7.38 -11.49
CA ASN A 50 1.26 -6.58 -10.70
C ASN A 50 0.00 -6.29 -11.51
N ALA A 51 -1.10 -5.92 -10.85
CA ALA A 51 -2.32 -5.48 -11.52
C ALA A 51 -2.65 -4.05 -11.06
N VAL A 52 -2.98 -3.18 -12.01
CA VAL A 52 -3.51 -1.84 -11.75
C VAL A 52 -5.00 -1.84 -12.04
N HIS A 53 -5.77 -1.36 -11.10
CA HIS A 53 -7.19 -1.07 -11.23
C HIS A 53 -7.35 0.45 -11.23
N ILE A 54 -7.93 0.99 -12.29
CA ILE A 54 -8.14 2.42 -12.46
C ILE A 54 -9.63 2.67 -12.53
N THR A 55 -10.15 3.37 -11.54
CA THR A 55 -11.55 3.79 -11.49
C THR A 55 -11.65 5.26 -11.88
N LEU A 56 -12.43 5.54 -12.92
CA LEU A 56 -12.85 6.89 -13.26
C LEU A 56 -14.29 7.07 -12.76
N GLU A 57 -14.48 7.93 -11.76
CA GLU A 57 -15.79 8.16 -11.15
C GLU A 57 -16.61 9.11 -12.01
N GLY A 58 -16.22 10.39 -12.03
CA GLY A 58 -16.96 11.44 -12.69
C GLY A 58 -16.15 12.71 -12.89
N LEU A 59 -16.68 13.57 -13.78
CA LEU A 59 -16.27 14.95 -13.99
C LEU A 59 -17.35 15.85 -13.43
N TYR A 60 -16.93 16.77 -12.59
CA TYR A 60 -17.78 17.68 -11.84
C TYR A 60 -17.57 19.12 -12.31
N SER A 61 -18.60 19.95 -12.16
CA SER A 61 -18.63 21.32 -12.69
C SER A 61 -18.25 21.38 -14.19
N PRO A 62 -18.94 20.64 -15.08
CA PRO A 62 -18.64 20.68 -16.50
C PRO A 62 -18.88 22.10 -17.07
N PRO A 63 -18.26 22.41 -18.22
CA PRO A 63 -18.51 23.66 -18.94
C PRO A 63 -20.01 23.90 -19.21
N GLU A 64 -20.46 25.16 -19.17
CA GLU A 64 -21.89 25.54 -19.26
C GLU A 64 -22.62 25.02 -20.50
N GLY A 65 -21.92 24.86 -21.63
CA GLY A 65 -22.50 24.27 -22.84
C GLY A 65 -22.90 22.79 -22.72
N TRP A 66 -22.62 22.13 -21.59
CA TRP A 66 -22.92 20.72 -21.35
C TRP A 66 -24.26 20.61 -20.62
N LEU A 67 -25.34 20.56 -21.40
CA LEU A 67 -26.71 20.48 -20.87
C LEU A 67 -27.27 19.05 -20.94
N PRO A 68 -27.82 18.52 -19.83
CA PRO A 68 -28.55 17.25 -19.86
C PRO A 68 -29.78 17.35 -20.78
N GLY A 69 -29.93 16.41 -21.72
CA GLY A 69 -31.08 16.37 -22.65
C GLY A 69 -30.91 17.12 -23.98
N GLY A 70 -29.73 17.68 -24.25
CA GLY A 70 -29.36 18.25 -25.56
C GLY A 70 -28.87 17.19 -26.57
N THR A 71 -28.08 17.63 -27.56
CA THR A 71 -27.41 16.74 -28.52
C THR A 71 -26.56 15.71 -27.79
N SER A 72 -26.65 14.44 -28.18
CA SER A 72 -25.84 13.39 -27.54
C SER A 72 -24.36 13.56 -27.91
N PHE A 73 -23.52 13.72 -26.89
CA PHE A 73 -22.07 13.72 -27.01
C PHE A 73 -21.49 12.53 -26.27
N VAL A 74 -20.31 12.08 -26.73
CA VAL A 74 -19.53 11.04 -26.08
C VAL A 74 -18.39 11.73 -25.32
N TYR A 75 -18.39 11.55 -24.00
CA TYR A 75 -17.31 12.01 -23.15
C TYR A 75 -16.29 10.89 -22.98
N THR A 76 -15.05 11.18 -23.37
CA THR A 76 -13.96 10.22 -23.35
C THR A 76 -12.82 10.74 -22.49
N ALA A 77 -12.34 9.91 -21.57
CA ALA A 77 -11.11 10.16 -20.83
C ALA A 77 -10.08 9.07 -21.15
N THR A 78 -8.79 9.42 -21.18
CA THR A 78 -7.73 8.48 -21.54
C THR A 78 -6.45 8.74 -20.78
N LEU A 79 -5.68 7.69 -20.49
CA LEU A 79 -4.39 7.79 -19.82
C LEU A 79 -3.45 6.64 -20.22
N PRO A 80 -2.12 6.84 -20.19
CA PRO A 80 -1.16 5.82 -20.58
C PRO A 80 -0.75 4.95 -19.38
N ILE A 81 -0.66 3.63 -19.56
CA ILE A 81 -0.09 2.72 -18.56
C ILE A 81 1.01 1.87 -19.20
N PRO A 82 2.23 1.83 -18.64
CA PRO A 82 3.29 0.95 -19.13
C PRO A 82 2.93 -0.52 -18.89
N VAL A 83 2.91 -1.32 -19.95
CA VAL A 83 2.68 -2.78 -19.83
C VAL A 83 4.00 -3.54 -19.80
N ASN A 84 4.99 -3.07 -20.55
CA ASN A 84 6.34 -3.62 -20.63
C ASN A 84 7.37 -2.48 -20.80
N ASP A 85 8.67 -2.79 -20.90
CA ASP A 85 9.74 -1.78 -21.01
C ASP A 85 9.55 -0.79 -22.17
N ASP A 86 9.14 -1.30 -23.34
CA ASP A 86 9.02 -0.50 -24.57
C ASP A 86 7.56 -0.19 -24.98
N LYS A 87 6.57 -0.72 -24.24
CA LYS A 87 5.16 -0.66 -24.65
C LYS A 87 4.27 -0.10 -23.56
N GLU A 88 3.65 1.03 -23.89
CA GLU A 88 2.52 1.59 -23.15
C GLU A 88 1.20 1.12 -23.77
N THR A 89 0.16 1.03 -22.93
CA THR A 89 -1.20 0.79 -23.37
C THR A 89 -2.06 1.98 -22.97
N THR A 90 -2.83 2.46 -23.93
CA THR A 90 -3.74 3.57 -23.75
C THR A 90 -5.06 3.07 -23.16
N VAL A 91 -5.34 3.45 -21.92
CA VAL A 91 -6.56 3.07 -21.19
C VAL A 91 -7.64 4.10 -21.47
N VAL A 92 -8.69 3.68 -22.18
CA VAL A 92 -9.78 4.57 -22.61
C VAL A 92 -11.05 4.36 -21.78
N PHE A 93 -11.64 5.43 -21.28
CA PHE A 93 -12.94 5.48 -20.63
C PHE A 93 -13.92 6.22 -21.54
N THR A 94 -14.68 5.49 -22.36
CA THR A 94 -15.65 6.06 -23.30
C THR A 94 -17.05 6.12 -22.71
N ASN A 95 -17.92 6.92 -23.33
CA ASN A 95 -19.37 6.94 -23.08
C ASN A 95 -19.75 7.32 -21.63
N GLY A 96 -19.09 8.36 -21.09
CA GLY A 96 -19.55 9.02 -19.87
C GLY A 96 -20.95 9.58 -20.07
N THR A 97 -21.81 9.47 -19.06
CA THR A 97 -23.19 9.97 -19.14
C THR A 97 -23.33 11.28 -18.39
N LEU A 98 -23.74 12.34 -19.08
CA LEU A 98 -24.07 13.62 -18.44
C LEU A 98 -25.39 13.48 -17.67
N ARG A 99 -25.34 13.76 -16.36
CA ARG A 99 -26.45 13.69 -15.41
C ARG A 99 -26.77 15.06 -14.87
N ALA A 100 -28.05 15.30 -14.60
CA ALA A 100 -28.50 16.50 -13.91
C ALA A 100 -28.12 16.45 -12.43
N ALA A 101 -28.04 17.62 -11.78
CA ALA A 101 -27.71 17.73 -10.35
C ALA A 101 -28.71 16.99 -9.43
N THR A 102 -29.95 16.85 -9.88
CA THR A 102 -31.04 16.21 -9.14
C THR A 102 -31.02 14.68 -9.24
N ASP A 103 -30.24 14.11 -10.17
CA ASP A 103 -30.19 12.66 -10.36
C ASP A 103 -29.34 12.01 -9.28
N VAL A 104 -29.90 11.03 -8.57
CA VAL A 104 -29.14 10.21 -7.62
C VAL A 104 -28.11 9.40 -8.41
N THR A 105 -26.82 9.68 -8.19
CA THR A 105 -25.74 8.96 -8.85
C THR A 105 -25.56 7.56 -8.25
N ASN A 106 -25.69 6.55 -9.10
CA ASN A 106 -25.38 5.18 -8.70
C ASN A 106 -23.87 5.01 -8.55
N LYS A 107 -23.38 4.90 -7.30
CA LYS A 107 -21.98 4.70 -6.94
C LYS A 107 -21.42 3.30 -7.23
N GLN A 108 -22.21 2.41 -7.82
CA GLN A 108 -21.76 1.06 -8.12
C GLN A 108 -20.79 1.06 -9.30
N LYS A 109 -19.61 0.46 -9.11
CA LYS A 109 -18.62 0.34 -10.18
C LYS A 109 -19.14 -0.59 -11.28
N ARG A 110 -18.80 -0.30 -12.52
CA ARG A 110 -19.20 -1.06 -13.71
C ARG A 110 -17.97 -1.61 -14.42
N TRP A 111 -18.12 -2.81 -14.93
CA TRP A 111 -17.21 -3.34 -15.93
C TRP A 111 -17.47 -2.63 -17.27
N PRO A 112 -16.42 -2.33 -18.05
CA PRO A 112 -16.62 -2.13 -19.47
C PRO A 112 -17.19 -3.43 -20.06
N ASP A 113 -18.04 -3.33 -21.09
CA ASP A 113 -18.59 -4.50 -21.76
C ASP A 113 -17.47 -5.34 -22.44
N ALA A 114 -17.80 -6.49 -23.02
CA ALA A 114 -16.83 -7.36 -23.69
C ALA A 114 -16.08 -6.68 -24.86
N ARG A 115 -16.59 -5.54 -25.35
CA ARG A 115 -15.97 -4.72 -26.39
C ARG A 115 -15.16 -3.58 -25.79
N GLY A 116 -15.08 -3.45 -24.48
CA GLY A 116 -14.42 -2.33 -23.82
C GLY A 116 -15.26 -1.05 -23.76
N ILE A 117 -16.57 -1.09 -24.04
CA ILE A 117 -17.47 0.07 -24.06
C ILE A 117 -18.38 0.06 -22.86
N VAL A 118 -18.72 1.23 -22.35
CA VAL A 118 -19.72 1.39 -21.31
C VAL A 118 -21.08 1.39 -21.95
N THR A 119 -21.93 0.44 -21.60
CA THR A 119 -23.34 0.47 -21.99
C THR A 119 -24.19 1.00 -20.84
N LEU A 120 -25.33 1.62 -21.15
CA LEU A 120 -26.26 2.15 -20.14
C LEU A 120 -26.67 1.05 -19.12
N ASN A 121 -26.68 -0.21 -19.58
CA ASN A 121 -26.99 -1.41 -18.80
C ASN A 121 -25.73 -2.25 -18.50
N GLY A 122 -24.57 -1.60 -18.35
CA GLY A 122 -23.30 -2.28 -18.10
C GLY A 122 -23.31 -3.15 -16.84
N THR A 123 -22.55 -4.24 -16.87
CA THR A 123 -22.48 -5.19 -15.75
C THR A 123 -21.80 -4.55 -14.55
N TYR A 124 -22.48 -4.49 -13.41
CA TYR A 124 -21.90 -4.04 -12.17
C TYR A 124 -20.82 -4.98 -11.65
N ILE A 125 -19.81 -4.42 -10.99
CA ILE A 125 -18.80 -5.19 -10.27
C ILE A 125 -19.40 -5.58 -8.90
N PRO A 126 -19.59 -6.88 -8.61
CA PRO A 126 -20.24 -7.33 -7.38
C PRO A 126 -19.46 -6.89 -6.14
N GLY A 127 -20.16 -6.34 -5.14
CA GLY A 127 -19.56 -5.90 -3.87
C GLY A 127 -18.59 -4.71 -3.98
N GLN A 128 -18.46 -4.08 -5.15
CA GLN A 128 -17.56 -2.95 -5.38
C GLN A 128 -18.37 -1.67 -5.60
N ILE A 129 -18.34 -0.81 -4.59
CA ILE A 129 -19.01 0.49 -4.56
C ILE A 129 -17.92 1.56 -4.42
N ILE A 130 -18.14 2.72 -5.03
CA ILE A 130 -17.31 3.90 -4.80
C ILE A 130 -17.58 4.36 -3.37
N ASN A 131 -16.61 4.13 -2.50
CA ASN A 131 -16.69 4.55 -1.10
C ASN A 131 -16.52 6.07 -1.00
N GLU A 132 -17.36 6.75 -0.23
CA GLU A 132 -17.08 8.12 0.18
C GLU A 132 -16.02 8.08 1.27
N GLU A 133 -14.80 8.44 0.89
CA GLU A 133 -13.69 8.58 1.84
C GLU A 133 -13.59 10.04 2.27
N SER A 134 -12.89 10.27 3.38
CA SER A 134 -12.65 11.63 3.83
C SER A 134 -11.82 12.37 2.77
N ILE A 135 -12.28 13.56 2.35
CA ILE A 135 -11.54 14.44 1.44
C ILE A 135 -10.14 14.77 2.01
N ASP A 136 -9.96 14.68 3.34
CA ASP A 136 -8.66 14.90 4.00
C ASP A 136 -7.58 13.88 3.64
N ASP A 137 -7.97 12.65 3.29
CA ASP A 137 -7.05 11.56 2.95
C ASP A 137 -6.82 11.45 1.43
N GLU A 138 -7.58 12.19 0.63
CA GLU A 138 -7.47 12.23 -0.82
C GLU A 138 -6.23 13.03 -1.26
N GLN A 139 -5.59 12.56 -2.32
CA GLN A 139 -4.53 13.28 -3.02
C GLN A 139 -5.14 14.27 -4.02
N GLY A 140 -4.35 15.22 -4.53
CA GLY A 140 -4.78 16.13 -5.61
C GLY A 140 -5.03 17.57 -5.17
N ASP A 141 -5.74 18.30 -6.05
CA ASP A 141 -5.70 19.77 -6.08
C ASP A 141 -6.78 20.45 -5.22
N LEU A 142 -7.74 19.68 -4.69
CA LEU A 142 -8.97 20.17 -4.06
C LEU A 142 -9.10 19.70 -2.60
N HIS A 143 -8.11 20.02 -1.77
CA HIS A 143 -8.03 19.60 -0.36
C HIS A 143 -8.27 20.73 0.65
N SER A 144 -8.31 22.00 0.21
CA SER A 144 -8.53 23.13 1.12
C SER A 144 -9.97 23.16 1.67
N LYS A 145 -10.22 23.92 2.75
CA LYS A 145 -11.58 24.06 3.30
C LYS A 145 -12.56 24.61 2.27
N ASP A 146 -12.14 25.63 1.51
CA ASP A 146 -12.96 26.24 0.46
C ASP A 146 -13.23 25.25 -0.69
N ASP A 147 -12.23 24.43 -1.04
CA ASP A 147 -12.39 23.39 -2.06
C ASP A 147 -13.40 22.31 -1.62
N LYS A 148 -13.44 21.94 -0.34
CA LYS A 148 -14.44 20.98 0.19
C LYS A 148 -15.86 21.50 0.07
N GLU A 149 -16.07 22.78 0.40
CA GLU A 149 -17.36 23.43 0.24
C GLU A 149 -17.73 23.52 -1.25
N PHE A 150 -16.77 23.87 -2.10
CA PHE A 150 -16.95 23.91 -3.54
C PHE A 150 -17.33 22.54 -4.13
N ARG A 151 -16.67 21.44 -3.71
CA ARG A 151 -17.00 20.08 -4.14
C ARG A 151 -18.40 19.69 -3.72
N THR A 152 -18.71 19.88 -2.44
CA THR A 152 -20.05 19.59 -1.88
C THR A 152 -21.15 20.37 -2.61
N ASN A 153 -20.90 21.63 -2.93
CA ASN A 153 -21.84 22.45 -3.68
C ASN A 153 -21.96 21.99 -5.14
N SER A 154 -20.84 21.71 -5.80
CA SER A 154 -20.81 21.28 -7.20
C SER A 154 -21.52 19.94 -7.41
N GLU A 155 -21.29 18.96 -6.53
CA GLU A 155 -21.93 17.64 -6.57
C GLU A 155 -23.45 17.70 -6.36
N LYS A 156 -23.94 18.72 -5.63
CA LYS A 156 -25.38 18.89 -5.33
C LYS A 156 -26.12 19.77 -6.31
N THR A 157 -25.45 20.78 -6.90
CA THR A 157 -26.14 21.86 -7.63
C THR A 157 -25.84 21.86 -9.13
N LYS A 158 -24.70 21.32 -9.56
CA LYS A 158 -24.27 21.34 -10.96
C LYS A 158 -24.45 19.97 -11.62
N PRO A 159 -24.63 19.93 -12.95
CA PRO A 159 -24.59 18.67 -13.68
C PRO A 159 -23.21 18.01 -13.57
N GLN A 160 -23.13 16.72 -13.86
CA GLN A 160 -21.89 15.94 -13.77
C GLN A 160 -21.84 14.88 -14.85
N VAL A 161 -20.65 14.57 -15.37
CA VAL A 161 -20.46 13.42 -16.25
C VAL A 161 -20.02 12.24 -15.41
N VAL A 162 -20.80 11.16 -15.47
CA VAL A 162 -20.57 9.96 -14.66
C VAL A 162 -20.09 8.82 -15.54
N TRP A 163 -18.96 8.24 -15.17
CA TRP A 163 -18.44 7.01 -15.76
C TRP A 163 -18.65 5.84 -14.81
N ASN A 164 -18.16 5.91 -13.57
CA ASN A 164 -18.18 4.81 -12.59
C ASN A 164 -17.67 3.49 -13.17
N ILE A 165 -16.55 3.54 -13.90
CA ILE A 165 -15.96 2.38 -14.58
C ILE A 165 -14.63 2.06 -13.93
N GLU A 166 -14.37 0.77 -13.75
CA GLU A 166 -13.04 0.27 -13.42
C GLU A 166 -12.40 -0.42 -14.63
N ARG A 167 -11.21 0.04 -15.01
CA ARG A 167 -10.34 -0.61 -15.98
C ARG A 167 -9.23 -1.33 -15.24
N ARG A 168 -8.94 -2.57 -15.63
CA ARG A 168 -7.86 -3.36 -15.05
C ARG A 168 -6.80 -3.65 -16.09
N CYS A 169 -5.54 -3.40 -15.74
CA CYS A 169 -4.38 -3.59 -16.59
C CYS A 169 -3.33 -4.40 -15.83
N PHE A 170 -2.69 -5.34 -16.51
CA PHE A 170 -1.54 -6.04 -15.94
C PHE A 170 -0.26 -5.23 -16.17
N LEU A 171 0.57 -5.14 -15.14
CA LEU A 171 1.95 -4.67 -15.21
C LEU A 171 2.85 -5.89 -15.16
N LEU A 172 3.48 -6.23 -16.28
CA LEU A 172 4.55 -7.22 -16.29
C LEU A 172 5.73 -6.72 -15.43
N PRO A 173 6.66 -7.58 -15.01
CA PRO A 173 7.79 -7.17 -14.15
C PRO A 173 8.57 -5.97 -14.71
N ALA A 174 8.82 -5.99 -16.03
CA ALA A 174 9.41 -4.90 -16.78
C ALA A 174 8.50 -3.64 -16.83
N GLY A 175 7.19 -3.80 -17.04
CA GLY A 175 6.23 -2.69 -16.94
C GLY A 175 6.21 -2.02 -15.56
N SER A 176 6.35 -2.78 -14.48
CA SER A 176 6.44 -2.23 -13.12
C SER A 176 7.74 -1.44 -12.91
N GLN A 177 8.86 -1.89 -13.49
CA GLN A 177 10.13 -1.14 -13.46
C GLN A 177 10.05 0.13 -14.32
N SER A 178 9.43 0.03 -15.50
CA SER A 178 9.17 1.16 -16.38
C SER A 178 8.28 2.21 -15.69
N LEU A 179 7.23 1.78 -14.98
CA LEU A 179 6.39 2.67 -14.16
C LEU A 179 7.21 3.34 -13.06
N HIS A 180 8.02 2.59 -12.32
CA HIS A 180 8.90 3.14 -11.29
C HIS A 180 9.87 4.20 -11.86
N HIS A 181 10.54 3.89 -12.97
CA HIS A 181 11.43 4.82 -13.66
C HIS A 181 10.70 6.04 -14.21
N GLN A 182 9.49 5.86 -14.75
CA GLN A 182 8.65 6.95 -15.24
C GLN A 182 8.31 7.90 -14.10
N ILE A 183 7.76 7.40 -12.98
CA ILE A 183 7.38 8.25 -11.84
C ILE A 183 8.60 8.98 -11.27
N THR A 184 9.76 8.32 -11.20
CA THR A 184 11.01 8.93 -10.71
C THR A 184 11.50 10.06 -11.64
N ARG A 185 11.36 9.90 -12.97
CA ARG A 185 11.81 10.89 -13.96
C ARG A 185 10.81 12.02 -14.18
N VAL A 186 9.53 11.69 -14.08
CA VAL A 186 8.36 12.53 -14.34
C VAL A 186 7.20 12.04 -13.46
N PRO A 187 6.94 12.72 -12.33
CA PRO A 187 5.90 12.28 -11.40
C PRO A 187 4.48 12.60 -11.88
N TYR A 188 4.29 13.15 -13.07
CA TYR A 188 2.97 13.51 -13.60
C TYR A 188 2.47 12.47 -14.61
N LEU A 189 1.33 11.87 -14.31
CA LEU A 189 0.58 11.02 -15.22
C LEU A 189 -0.52 11.86 -15.90
N PRO A 190 -0.47 12.05 -17.23
CA PRO A 190 -1.48 12.80 -17.93
C PRO A 190 -2.77 11.98 -18.10
N VAL A 191 -3.91 12.61 -17.81
CA VAL A 191 -5.24 12.11 -18.17
C VAL A 191 -5.87 13.14 -19.09
N GLU A 192 -6.09 12.77 -20.34
CA GLU A 192 -6.73 13.63 -21.34
C GLU A 192 -8.23 13.37 -21.36
N ILE A 193 -9.03 14.44 -21.44
CA ILE A 193 -10.48 14.40 -21.47
C ILE A 193 -10.95 15.16 -22.69
N VAL A 194 -11.83 14.55 -23.48
CA VAL A 194 -12.41 15.17 -24.66
C VAL A 194 -13.91 14.89 -24.76
N ARG A 195 -14.57 15.77 -25.50
CA ARG A 195 -15.94 15.59 -25.94
C ARG A 195 -15.99 15.41 -27.44
N THR A 196 -16.61 14.33 -27.91
CA THR A 196 -16.81 14.07 -29.34
C THR A 196 -18.29 13.95 -29.66
N ALA A 197 -18.66 14.27 -30.90
CA ALA A 197 -20.02 14.02 -31.39
C ALA A 197 -20.31 12.51 -31.38
N THR A 198 -21.57 12.14 -31.14
CA THR A 198 -21.97 10.72 -31.23
C THR A 198 -21.72 10.20 -32.65
N PRO A 199 -21.02 9.07 -32.83
CA PRO A 199 -20.76 8.53 -34.16
C PRO A 199 -22.09 8.15 -34.84
N THR A 200 -22.44 8.84 -35.92
CA THR A 200 -23.57 8.48 -36.80
C THR A 200 -23.11 7.46 -37.85
N ALA A 201 -23.94 6.45 -38.15
CA ALA A 201 -23.64 5.42 -39.15
C ALA A 201 -23.17 6.02 -40.50
N PRO A 202 -22.26 5.34 -41.23
CA PRO A 202 -21.52 5.98 -42.32
C PRO A 202 -22.43 6.23 -43.53
N LYS A 203 -22.86 7.48 -43.72
CA LYS A 203 -23.22 7.98 -45.05
C LYS A 203 -21.98 8.67 -45.61
N GLY A 204 -21.47 8.14 -46.72
CA GLY A 204 -20.11 8.36 -47.20
C GLY A 204 -19.67 9.81 -47.34
N LYS A 205 -18.54 10.13 -46.69
CA LYS A 205 -17.31 10.78 -47.18
C LYS A 205 -16.38 10.87 -45.98
N LYS A 206 -15.22 10.22 -46.06
CA LYS A 206 -14.17 10.31 -45.02
C LYS A 206 -13.48 11.66 -45.15
N ASP A 207 -13.94 12.65 -44.38
CA ASP A 207 -13.05 13.72 -43.93
C ASP A 207 -12.65 13.36 -42.50
N GLU A 208 -11.36 13.06 -42.30
CA GLU A 208 -10.75 12.71 -41.01
C GLU A 208 -10.46 13.96 -40.16
N ASP A 209 -11.46 14.83 -39.97
CA ASP A 209 -11.42 15.79 -38.87
C ASP A 209 -12.17 15.16 -37.70
N THR A 210 -11.40 14.53 -36.82
CA THR A 210 -11.87 13.99 -35.54
C THR A 210 -12.58 15.15 -34.81
N GLY A 211 -13.92 15.13 -34.75
CA GLY A 211 -14.76 16.18 -34.14
C GLY A 211 -14.60 16.28 -32.63
N ILE A 212 -13.36 16.52 -32.18
CA ILE A 212 -12.90 16.68 -30.82
C ILE A 212 -13.18 18.13 -30.42
N SER A 213 -13.93 18.28 -29.34
CA SER A 213 -14.24 19.54 -28.68
C SER A 213 -13.86 19.43 -27.21
N TYR A 214 -13.64 20.56 -26.54
CA TYR A 214 -13.33 20.58 -25.10
C TYR A 214 -12.15 19.67 -24.70
N HIS A 215 -10.99 19.86 -25.33
CA HIS A 215 -9.78 19.11 -24.98
C HIS A 215 -9.17 19.63 -23.68
N GLY A 216 -9.37 18.87 -22.61
CA GLY A 216 -8.81 19.11 -21.29
C GLY A 216 -7.76 18.08 -20.93
N ILE A 217 -6.89 18.44 -19.99
CA ILE A 217 -5.89 17.56 -19.41
C ILE A 217 -5.86 17.71 -17.90
N VAL A 218 -5.54 16.60 -17.24
CA VAL A 218 -5.34 16.50 -15.80
C VAL A 218 -3.96 15.90 -15.56
N TYR A 219 -3.19 16.52 -14.68
CA TYR A 219 -1.85 16.05 -14.32
C TYR A 219 -1.90 15.40 -12.94
N ILE A 220 -1.97 14.07 -12.90
CA ILE A 220 -1.99 13.33 -11.64
C ILE A 220 -0.57 13.19 -11.11
N GLU A 221 -0.31 13.71 -9.91
CA GLU A 221 0.95 13.44 -9.22
C GLU A 221 0.98 12.00 -8.69
N THR A 222 1.88 11.21 -9.25
CA THR A 222 2.04 9.76 -8.99
C THR A 222 3.17 9.44 -8.01
N ALA A 223 3.90 10.45 -7.54
CA ALA A 223 4.95 10.29 -6.53
C ALA A 223 4.51 9.52 -5.27
N PRO A 224 3.27 9.68 -4.75
CA PRO A 224 2.82 8.91 -3.59
C PRO A 224 2.85 7.38 -3.79
N LEU A 225 2.76 6.88 -5.03
CA LEU A 225 2.87 5.44 -5.33
C LEU A 225 4.28 4.88 -5.12
N LEU A 226 5.30 5.74 -5.01
CA LEU A 226 6.66 5.33 -4.66
C LEU A 226 6.90 5.27 -3.15
N TYR A 227 5.92 5.66 -2.32
CA TYR A 227 6.07 5.49 -0.87
C TYR A 227 6.08 4.00 -0.50
N PRO A 228 6.96 3.55 0.41
CA PRO A 228 7.05 2.14 0.76
C PRO A 228 5.70 1.57 1.23
N GLY A 229 5.20 0.58 0.51
CA GLY A 229 3.93 -0.09 0.73
C GLY A 229 2.69 0.68 0.34
N ALA A 230 2.82 1.78 -0.40
CA ALA A 230 1.69 2.45 -1.02
C ALA A 230 1.15 1.61 -2.17
N THR A 231 -0.15 1.36 -2.16
CA THR A 231 -0.86 0.59 -3.19
C THR A 231 -1.98 1.38 -3.82
N ARG A 232 -2.27 2.59 -3.36
CA ARG A 232 -3.45 3.34 -3.81
C ARG A 232 -3.16 4.82 -3.90
N LEU A 233 -3.70 5.42 -4.95
CA LEU A 233 -3.69 6.85 -5.24
C LEU A 233 -5.10 7.25 -5.67
N ARG A 234 -5.82 7.92 -4.78
CA ARG A 234 -7.14 8.47 -5.05
C ARG A 234 -7.10 9.98 -4.90
N GLY A 235 -7.78 10.69 -5.79
CA GLY A 235 -7.83 12.13 -5.69
C GLY A 235 -8.84 12.81 -6.59
N ALA A 236 -9.11 14.07 -6.26
CA ALA A 236 -9.85 15.02 -7.09
C ALA A 236 -8.86 16.01 -7.72
N TYR A 237 -8.84 16.05 -9.04
CA TYR A 237 -7.83 16.78 -9.80
C TYR A 237 -8.47 17.80 -10.74
N LYS A 238 -7.91 19.01 -10.80
CA LYS A 238 -8.43 20.10 -11.64
C LYS A 238 -8.14 19.81 -13.11
N ILE A 239 -9.09 20.14 -13.98
CA ILE A 239 -8.95 20.03 -15.42
C ILE A 239 -8.42 21.37 -15.94
N VAL A 240 -7.32 21.32 -16.69
CA VAL A 240 -6.76 22.47 -17.39
C VAL A 240 -6.93 22.30 -18.90
N PRO A 241 -7.05 23.39 -19.68
CA PRO A 241 -7.07 23.31 -21.13
C PRO A 241 -5.81 22.63 -21.64
N TYR A 242 -5.95 21.81 -22.69
CA TYR A 242 -4.80 21.21 -23.33
C TYR A 242 -3.90 22.29 -23.94
N ASN A 243 -2.62 22.25 -23.56
CA ASN A 243 -1.56 23.06 -24.15
C ASN A 243 -0.37 22.16 -24.45
N GLU A 244 0.03 22.10 -25.72
CA GLU A 244 1.08 21.20 -26.20
C GLU A 244 2.45 21.48 -25.56
N THR A 245 2.78 22.75 -25.29
CA THR A 245 4.08 23.12 -24.69
C THR A 245 4.16 22.69 -23.23
N GLU A 246 3.09 22.92 -22.48
CA GLU A 246 2.96 22.48 -21.09
C GLU A 246 2.94 20.95 -21.00
N TYR A 247 2.18 20.29 -21.89
CA TYR A 247 2.10 18.84 -21.96
C TYR A 247 3.49 18.21 -22.16
N LYS A 248 4.24 18.66 -23.17
CA LYS A 248 5.60 18.16 -23.45
C LYS A 248 6.54 18.40 -22.28
N THR A 249 6.42 19.55 -21.62
CA THR A 249 7.27 19.92 -20.48
C THR A 249 6.99 19.07 -19.26
N LYS A 250 5.70 18.92 -18.89
CA LYS A 250 5.28 18.18 -17.69
C LYS A 250 5.37 16.68 -17.85
N THR A 251 5.11 16.13 -19.05
CA THR A 251 5.05 14.67 -19.27
C THR A 251 6.32 14.11 -19.91
N LYS A 252 7.17 14.96 -20.50
CA LYS A 252 8.32 14.59 -21.35
C LYS A 252 7.94 13.65 -22.50
N ARG A 253 6.67 13.65 -22.93
CA ARG A 253 6.18 12.90 -24.10
C ARG A 253 6.20 13.78 -25.34
N SER A 254 6.40 13.18 -26.51
CA SER A 254 6.47 13.88 -27.80
C SER A 254 5.10 14.11 -28.46
N SER A 255 4.11 13.26 -28.18
CA SER A 255 2.76 13.30 -28.75
C SER A 255 1.68 13.13 -27.68
N ASN A 256 0.49 13.67 -27.94
CA ASN A 256 -0.72 13.42 -27.16
C ASN A 256 -1.19 11.97 -27.34
N ILE A 257 -2.05 11.52 -26.44
CA ILE A 257 -2.53 10.13 -26.37
C ILE A 257 -3.92 10.01 -27.01
N ILE A 258 -4.55 11.16 -27.29
CA ILE A 258 -5.93 11.21 -27.76
C ILE A 258 -6.14 10.56 -29.13
N ASP A 259 -5.18 10.66 -30.05
CA ASP A 259 -5.33 10.08 -31.39
C ASP A 259 -5.40 8.55 -31.33
N GLU A 260 -4.60 7.93 -30.45
CA GLU A 260 -4.67 6.49 -30.20
C GLU A 260 -5.97 6.13 -29.48
N ALA A 261 -6.37 6.93 -28.50
CA ALA A 261 -7.62 6.73 -27.76
C ALA A 261 -8.85 6.80 -28.68
N MET A 262 -8.87 7.72 -29.65
CA MET A 262 -9.94 7.87 -30.63
C MET A 262 -9.98 6.71 -31.62
N LYS A 263 -8.83 6.21 -32.06
CA LYS A 263 -8.75 4.98 -32.86
C LYS A 263 -9.33 3.79 -32.10
N ILE A 264 -8.95 3.63 -30.82
CA ILE A 264 -9.50 2.59 -29.96
C ILE A 264 -11.00 2.78 -29.83
N ALA A 265 -11.48 3.97 -29.41
CA ALA A 265 -12.89 4.28 -29.22
C ALA A 265 -13.73 3.99 -30.47
N ASN A 266 -13.30 4.45 -31.64
CA ASN A 266 -13.97 4.21 -32.92
C ASN A 266 -14.03 2.73 -33.27
N GLN A 267 -12.95 1.97 -33.07
CA GLN A 267 -12.96 0.51 -33.26
C GLN A 267 -13.96 -0.19 -32.33
N LEU A 268 -14.12 0.32 -31.10
CA LEU A 268 -15.12 -0.22 -30.19
C LEU A 268 -16.54 0.03 -30.74
N PHE A 269 -16.83 1.24 -31.21
CA PHE A 269 -18.13 1.60 -31.78
C PHE A 269 -18.43 0.92 -33.12
N ASP A 270 -17.45 0.71 -34.01
CA ASP A 270 -17.65 0.03 -35.30
C ASP A 270 -18.05 -1.44 -35.10
N ARG A 271 -17.48 -2.11 -34.09
CA ARG A 271 -17.89 -3.47 -33.70
C ARG A 271 -19.31 -3.56 -33.14
N SER A 272 -19.94 -2.43 -32.80
CA SER A 272 -21.34 -2.40 -32.34
C SER A 272 -22.36 -2.49 -33.49
N SER A 273 -21.94 -2.22 -34.74
CA SER A 273 -22.83 -2.19 -35.92
C SER A 273 -22.83 -3.48 -36.75
N LEU A 274 -22.12 -4.53 -36.34
CA LEU A 274 -22.03 -5.80 -37.06
C LEU A 274 -22.90 -6.89 -36.42
N ASN A 275 -24.21 -6.64 -36.35
CA ASN A 275 -25.21 -7.70 -36.16
C ASN A 275 -26.28 -7.59 -37.24
N ALA A 276 -25.87 -7.88 -38.47
CA ALA A 276 -26.77 -8.34 -39.53
C ALA A 276 -25.97 -9.23 -40.49
N ASN A 277 -26.13 -10.54 -40.33
CA ASN A 277 -25.92 -11.60 -41.32
C ASN A 277 -24.81 -11.40 -42.36
N LYS A 278 -23.74 -12.20 -42.26
CA LYS A 278 -23.25 -12.96 -43.42
C LYS A 278 -22.42 -14.18 -43.01
N LYS A 279 -22.85 -15.31 -43.58
CA LYS A 279 -22.21 -16.62 -43.58
C LYS A 279 -20.76 -16.57 -44.10
N ASP A 280 -19.97 -17.47 -43.52
CA ASP A 280 -18.77 -18.14 -44.03
C ASP A 280 -18.30 -17.79 -45.44
N THR A 281 -17.01 -17.44 -45.60
CA THR A 281 -16.05 -18.32 -46.29
C THR A 281 -14.57 -17.89 -46.12
N LYS A 282 -13.76 -18.87 -45.73
CA LYS A 282 -12.35 -19.19 -46.11
C LYS A 282 -11.20 -18.17 -45.95
N LEU A 283 -10.24 -18.62 -45.14
CA LEU A 283 -8.79 -18.39 -45.16
C LEU A 283 -8.16 -18.61 -46.55
N VAL A 284 -7.14 -17.82 -46.94
CA VAL A 284 -5.81 -18.24 -47.49
C VAL A 284 -4.83 -17.03 -47.53
N VAL A 285 -3.76 -17.12 -46.73
CA VAL A 285 -2.30 -16.90 -46.96
C VAL A 285 -1.77 -15.92 -48.03
N ASP A 286 -0.88 -15.04 -47.53
CA ASP A 286 0.33 -14.35 -48.05
C ASP A 286 0.52 -13.98 -49.54
N LYS A 287 0.93 -12.72 -49.76
CA LYS A 287 2.13 -12.40 -50.56
C LYS A 287 2.75 -11.03 -50.27
N GLN A 288 4.08 -11.05 -50.31
CA GLN A 288 5.06 -10.00 -49.99
C GLN A 288 5.07 -8.78 -50.94
N ALA A 289 5.44 -7.66 -50.33
CA ALA A 289 6.37 -6.59 -50.76
C ALA A 289 6.49 -6.22 -52.25
N THR A 290 6.33 -4.93 -52.53
CA THR A 290 7.21 -4.17 -53.44
C THR A 290 7.32 -2.70 -53.02
N ALA A 291 8.51 -2.16 -53.26
CA ALA A 291 9.00 -0.86 -52.84
C ALA A 291 8.57 0.29 -53.75
N GLY A 292 8.67 1.51 -53.20
CA GLY A 292 8.95 2.74 -53.94
C GLY A 292 7.74 3.56 -54.35
N THR A 293 7.61 4.78 -53.83
CA THR A 293 7.97 6.01 -54.57
C THR A 293 7.63 7.21 -53.68
N ALA A 294 8.63 8.07 -53.47
CA ALA A 294 8.48 9.35 -52.79
C ALA A 294 7.56 10.28 -53.59
N THR A 295 6.66 10.99 -52.92
CA THR A 295 6.04 12.18 -53.51
C THR A 295 5.80 13.21 -52.42
N SER A 296 6.63 14.24 -52.49
CA SER A 296 6.52 15.53 -51.82
C SER A 296 5.30 16.31 -52.31
N ILE A 297 4.66 17.09 -51.44
CA ILE A 297 3.78 18.25 -51.75
C ILE A 297 3.59 19.07 -50.44
N PRO A 298 3.33 20.39 -50.51
CA PRO A 298 4.26 21.37 -49.93
C PRO A 298 3.80 22.05 -48.63
N LYS A 299 4.81 22.45 -47.84
CA LYS A 299 4.70 23.48 -46.79
C LYS A 299 4.42 24.83 -47.45
N LYS A 300 3.24 25.40 -47.21
CA LYS A 300 2.99 26.83 -47.46
C LYS A 300 3.43 27.61 -46.21
N LYS A 301 4.62 28.21 -46.30
CA LYS A 301 5.06 29.29 -45.41
C LYS A 301 4.19 30.52 -45.68
N THR A 302 3.70 31.15 -44.62
CA THR A 302 3.53 32.60 -44.58
C THR A 302 4.04 33.03 -43.21
N GLU A 303 5.12 33.80 -43.23
CA GLU A 303 5.84 34.30 -42.05
C GLU A 303 5.18 35.61 -41.59
N LEU A 304 4.90 35.71 -40.28
CA LEU A 304 5.34 36.77 -39.36
C LEU A 304 4.32 37.01 -38.23
N GLY A 305 4.74 36.68 -37.00
CA GLY A 305 4.30 37.34 -35.77
C GLY A 305 3.30 36.58 -34.91
N GLU A 306 3.76 36.26 -33.68
CA GLU A 306 3.00 35.83 -32.49
C GLU A 306 2.85 34.31 -32.29
N GLU A 307 3.64 33.80 -31.33
CA GLU A 307 3.51 32.50 -30.68
C GLU A 307 2.18 32.45 -29.90
N ALA A 308 1.08 32.24 -30.61
CA ALA A 308 -0.20 31.91 -30.00
C ALA A 308 -0.24 30.39 -29.73
N SER A 309 -0.10 30.03 -28.45
CA SER A 309 -0.45 28.72 -27.92
C SER A 309 -1.82 28.28 -28.45
N SER A 310 -1.92 27.08 -29.02
CA SER A 310 -3.13 26.52 -29.63
C SER A 310 -4.20 26.07 -28.60
N VAL A 311 -4.46 26.90 -27.59
CA VAL A 311 -5.55 26.69 -26.63
C VAL A 311 -6.87 26.99 -27.34
N THR A 312 -7.70 25.96 -27.53
CA THR A 312 -9.06 26.15 -28.07
C THR A 312 -9.89 26.96 -27.07
N THR A 313 -10.60 27.98 -27.54
CA THR A 313 -11.46 28.85 -26.71
C THR A 313 -12.46 28.08 -25.84
N GLU A 314 -12.93 26.92 -26.32
CA GLU A 314 -13.81 26.01 -25.57
C GLU A 314 -13.12 25.36 -24.36
N ALA A 315 -11.85 25.00 -24.48
CA ALA A 315 -11.10 24.33 -23.41
C ALA A 315 -10.85 25.26 -22.21
N GLN A 316 -10.84 26.58 -22.44
CA GLN A 316 -10.68 27.58 -21.38
C GLN A 316 -11.84 27.55 -20.37
N GLN A 317 -13.01 27.05 -20.78
CA GLN A 317 -14.18 26.91 -19.89
C GLN A 317 -13.90 25.94 -18.72
N TYR A 318 -12.96 25.00 -18.83
CA TYR A 318 -12.61 24.14 -17.69
C TYR A 318 -12.06 24.95 -16.51
N ILE A 319 -11.30 26.02 -16.77
CA ILE A 319 -10.77 26.90 -15.72
C ILE A 319 -11.89 27.78 -15.16
N GLU A 320 -12.69 28.38 -16.03
CA GLU A 320 -13.79 29.28 -15.64
C GLU A 320 -14.80 28.59 -14.73
N TYR A 321 -15.15 27.34 -15.04
CA TYR A 321 -16.09 26.55 -14.27
C TYR A 321 -15.44 25.78 -13.11
N SER A 322 -14.11 25.85 -12.99
CA SER A 322 -13.32 25.06 -12.03
C SER A 322 -13.67 23.57 -12.10
N SER A 323 -13.68 23.04 -13.31
CA SER A 323 -13.99 21.64 -13.58
C SER A 323 -12.91 20.73 -13.01
N TYR A 324 -13.33 19.59 -12.44
CA TYR A 324 -12.42 18.62 -11.86
C TYR A 324 -12.91 17.19 -12.09
N VAL A 325 -12.00 16.22 -11.94
CA VAL A 325 -12.28 14.79 -12.10
C VAL A 325 -11.86 14.03 -10.85
N THR A 326 -12.61 13.00 -10.48
CA THR A 326 -12.22 12.07 -9.41
C THR A 326 -11.76 10.74 -10.00
N ILE A 327 -10.53 10.34 -9.67
CA ILE A 327 -9.86 9.14 -10.17
C ILE A 327 -9.26 8.37 -8.99
N ASP A 328 -9.38 7.03 -9.02
CA ASP A 328 -8.80 6.11 -8.04
C ASP A 328 -7.94 5.06 -8.75
N ILE A 329 -6.64 5.05 -8.48
CA ILE A 329 -5.65 4.10 -9.01
C ILE A 329 -5.23 3.17 -7.87
N VAL A 330 -5.51 1.88 -8.01
CA VAL A 330 -5.18 0.84 -7.03
C VAL A 330 -4.26 -0.20 -7.67
N LEU A 331 -3.17 -0.50 -7.00
CA LEU A 331 -2.23 -1.56 -7.31
C LEU A 331 -2.49 -2.76 -6.39
N ASP A 332 -2.44 -3.96 -6.93
CA ASP A 332 -2.55 -5.20 -6.12
C ASP A 332 -1.35 -5.35 -5.18
N ARG A 333 -0.16 -4.94 -5.63
CA ARG A 333 1.07 -4.90 -4.84
C ARG A 333 1.76 -3.54 -4.92
N PRO A 334 2.44 -3.11 -3.85
CA PRO A 334 3.13 -1.83 -3.87
C PRO A 334 4.32 -1.88 -4.83
N ILE A 335 4.61 -0.77 -5.51
CA ILE A 335 5.78 -0.66 -6.39
C ILE A 335 7.06 -0.84 -5.57
N ILE A 336 7.08 -0.28 -4.36
CA ILE A 336 8.17 -0.42 -3.39
C ILE A 336 7.64 -1.13 -2.16
N GLU A 337 8.13 -2.34 -1.90
CA GLU A 337 7.71 -3.11 -0.72
C GLU A 337 8.18 -2.46 0.59
N LYS A 338 7.35 -2.55 1.63
CA LYS A 338 7.76 -2.17 2.99
C LYS A 338 8.83 -3.14 3.47
N ARG A 339 9.95 -2.60 3.95
CA ARG A 339 10.99 -3.41 4.62
C ARG A 339 10.38 -4.10 5.82
N LYS A 340 10.61 -5.41 5.93
CA LYS A 340 10.12 -6.20 7.07
C LYS A 340 10.87 -5.78 8.33
N LEU A 341 10.15 -5.69 9.46
CA LEU A 341 10.76 -5.36 10.75
C LEU A 341 11.85 -6.37 11.13
N SER A 342 11.69 -7.65 10.81
CA SER A 342 12.70 -8.68 11.05
C SER A 342 14.04 -8.40 10.35
N GLU A 343 14.02 -7.84 9.15
CA GLU A 343 15.24 -7.48 8.41
C GLU A 343 15.92 -6.27 9.04
N LEU A 344 15.13 -5.29 9.50
CA LEU A 344 15.64 -4.15 10.27
C LEU A 344 16.26 -4.62 11.61
N TYR A 345 15.57 -5.51 12.33
CA TYR A 345 16.05 -6.05 13.60
C TYR A 345 17.36 -6.82 13.45
N ARG A 346 17.53 -7.62 12.39
CA ARG A 346 18.81 -8.28 12.09
C ARG A 346 19.95 -7.29 11.92
N LYS A 347 19.74 -6.26 11.11
CA LYS A 347 20.74 -5.21 10.88
C LYS A 347 21.10 -4.47 12.18
N ILE A 348 20.10 -4.24 13.04
CA ILE A 348 20.32 -3.60 14.35
C ILE A 348 21.04 -4.55 15.32
N SER A 349 20.69 -5.83 15.35
CA SER A 349 21.36 -6.81 16.21
C SER A 349 22.81 -7.05 15.80
N ASP A 350 23.13 -6.95 14.50
CA ASP A 350 24.50 -7.07 14.00
C ASP A 350 25.35 -5.84 14.39
N LEU A 351 24.73 -4.67 14.56
CA LEU A 351 25.39 -3.43 14.98
C LEU A 351 25.58 -3.33 16.51
N ILE A 352 24.79 -4.09 17.28
CA ILE A 352 24.83 -4.06 18.74
C ILE A 352 25.57 -5.31 19.22
N PRO A 353 26.81 -5.21 19.72
CA PRO A 353 27.51 -6.37 20.25
C PRO A 353 26.68 -7.01 21.36
N PRO A 354 26.59 -8.35 21.41
CA PRO A 354 25.85 -9.03 22.45
C PRO A 354 26.43 -8.62 23.80
N ARG A 355 25.55 -8.19 24.72
CA ARG A 355 25.96 -7.80 26.06
C ARG A 355 26.74 -8.97 26.66
N PRO A 356 27.97 -8.76 27.18
CA PRO A 356 28.70 -9.83 27.83
C PRO A 356 27.82 -10.39 28.95
N SER A 357 27.65 -11.70 28.98
CA SER A 357 26.92 -12.36 30.06
C SER A 357 27.55 -11.94 31.37
N TYR A 358 26.74 -11.43 32.30
CA TYR A 358 27.23 -11.13 33.64
C TYR A 358 27.92 -12.39 34.18
N PRO A 359 29.12 -12.26 34.77
CA PRO A 359 29.78 -13.41 35.37
C PRO A 359 28.82 -14.00 36.40
N ILE A 360 28.34 -15.21 36.12
CA ILE A 360 27.53 -15.97 37.05
C ILE A 360 28.46 -16.25 38.22
N LYS A 361 28.24 -15.58 39.35
CA LYS A 361 28.91 -15.96 40.59
C LYS A 361 28.33 -17.31 40.99
N VAL A 362 28.97 -18.39 40.55
CA VAL A 362 28.70 -19.77 40.98
C VAL A 362 29.14 -19.94 42.43
N ASN A 363 28.47 -19.25 43.35
CA ASN A 363 28.46 -19.67 44.75
C ASN A 363 27.29 -20.62 44.88
N SER A 364 27.53 -21.92 44.60
CA SER A 364 26.51 -22.95 44.86
C SER A 364 26.02 -22.83 46.31
N ALA A 365 24.72 -23.08 46.52
CA ALA A 365 24.12 -23.11 47.86
C ALA A 365 24.88 -24.04 48.81
N GLU A 366 25.41 -25.16 48.28
CA GLU A 366 26.23 -26.12 49.02
C GLU A 366 27.54 -25.50 49.53
N LYS A 367 28.23 -24.75 48.67
CA LYS A 367 29.47 -24.05 49.01
C LYS A 367 29.23 -22.93 50.05
N ALA A 368 28.08 -22.24 49.97
CA ALA A 368 27.72 -21.23 50.95
C ALA A 368 27.46 -21.84 52.35
N VAL A 369 26.88 -23.04 52.39
CA VAL A 369 26.68 -23.80 53.65
C VAL A 369 28.01 -24.28 54.22
N GLU A 370 28.91 -24.79 53.38
CA GLU A 370 30.24 -25.21 53.79
C GLU A 370 31.05 -24.04 54.37
N ASP A 371 31.07 -22.90 53.69
CA ASP A 371 31.75 -21.68 54.16
C ASP A 371 31.24 -21.21 55.52
N TYR A 372 29.94 -21.31 55.78
CA TYR A 372 29.35 -20.96 57.08
C TYR A 372 29.75 -21.92 58.19
N HIS A 373 29.70 -23.23 57.94
CA HIS A 373 30.15 -24.23 58.90
C HIS A 373 31.64 -24.04 59.23
N GLN A 374 32.46 -23.70 58.24
CA GLN A 374 33.87 -23.40 58.45
C GLN A 374 34.05 -22.15 59.33
N GLN A 375 33.25 -21.12 59.12
CA GLN A 375 33.31 -19.89 59.93
C GLN A 375 32.82 -20.10 61.37
N ILE A 376 31.80 -20.92 61.59
CA ILE A 376 31.39 -21.34 62.94
C ILE A 376 32.55 -22.06 63.63
N LYS A 377 33.18 -23.03 62.95
CA LYS A 377 34.33 -23.77 63.52
C LYS A 377 35.45 -22.81 63.92
N ASN A 378 35.79 -21.84 63.07
CA ASN A 378 36.81 -20.85 63.36
C ASN A 378 36.46 -20.00 64.59
N VAL A 379 35.23 -19.48 64.67
CA VAL A 379 34.77 -18.68 65.82
C VAL A 379 34.72 -19.51 67.10
N CYS A 380 34.27 -20.77 67.03
CA CYS A 380 34.31 -21.69 68.16
C CYS A 380 35.73 -21.92 68.67
N SER A 381 36.70 -22.14 67.78
CA SER A 381 38.12 -22.28 68.16
C SER A 381 38.64 -21.02 68.86
N LEU A 382 38.33 -19.83 68.35
CA LEU A 382 38.72 -18.55 68.98
C LEU A 382 38.09 -18.36 70.36
N ILE A 383 36.80 -18.71 70.52
CA ILE A 383 36.11 -18.66 71.82
C ILE A 383 36.73 -19.67 72.80
N LEU A 384 37.10 -20.86 72.33
CA LEU A 384 37.76 -21.89 73.15
C LEU A 384 39.15 -21.44 73.61
N ASP A 385 39.92 -20.74 72.76
CA ASP A 385 41.22 -20.21 73.15
C ASP A 385 41.09 -19.09 74.18
N GLU A 386 40.08 -18.23 74.05
CA GLU A 386 39.76 -17.22 75.09
C GLU A 386 39.29 -17.88 76.39
N TYR A 387 38.47 -18.93 76.30
CA TYR A 387 38.07 -19.71 77.47
C TYR A 387 39.26 -20.37 78.18
N ARG A 388 40.23 -20.88 77.41
CA ARG A 388 41.48 -21.44 77.96
C ARG A 388 42.30 -20.39 78.69
N LYS A 389 42.40 -19.16 78.17
CA LYS A 389 43.09 -18.05 78.86
C LYS A 389 42.43 -17.73 80.20
N VAL A 390 41.11 -17.58 80.22
CA VAL A 390 40.33 -17.37 81.45
C VAL A 390 40.52 -18.50 82.46
N CYS A 391 40.63 -19.75 81.99
CA CYS A 391 40.90 -20.90 82.86
C CYS A 391 42.35 -20.93 83.38
N VAL A 392 43.34 -20.56 82.57
CA VAL A 392 44.77 -20.54 82.96
C VAL A 392 45.04 -19.44 83.98
N ASP A 393 44.44 -18.25 83.80
CA ASP A 393 44.53 -17.16 84.78
C ASP A 393 43.89 -17.53 86.14
N GLU A 394 42.93 -18.47 86.14
CA GLU A 394 42.30 -19.00 87.36
C GLU A 394 43.12 -20.09 88.07
N ILE A 395 43.85 -20.94 87.33
CA ILE A 395 44.77 -21.92 87.93
C ILE A 395 45.90 -21.20 88.70
N ASN A 396 46.31 -20.03 88.24
CA ASN A 396 47.30 -19.19 88.93
C ASN A 396 46.74 -18.49 90.19
N THR A 397 45.41 -18.48 90.40
CA THR A 397 44.74 -17.78 91.52
C THR A 397 44.04 -18.70 92.51
N ASP A 398 44.35 -20.01 92.49
CA ASP A 398 43.98 -21.05 93.47
C ASP A 398 42.49 -21.08 93.89
N SER A 399 41.58 -20.70 92.98
CA SER A 399 40.14 -20.67 93.22
C SER A 399 39.37 -21.49 92.17
N THR A 400 38.69 -22.55 92.63
CA THR A 400 37.86 -23.39 91.74
C THR A 400 36.48 -22.76 91.61
N LEU A 401 36.29 -21.87 90.63
CA LEU A 401 34.99 -21.24 90.37
C LEU A 401 34.01 -22.22 89.67
N PRO A 402 32.71 -22.21 90.03
CA PRO A 402 31.66 -22.96 89.32
C PRO A 402 31.57 -22.57 87.84
N ASN A 403 31.21 -23.53 86.98
CA ASN A 403 31.14 -23.34 85.52
C ASN A 403 30.27 -22.14 85.08
N ASP A 404 29.20 -21.83 85.81
CA ASP A 404 28.32 -20.69 85.51
C ASP A 404 28.94 -19.32 85.83
N GLN A 405 29.88 -19.27 86.79
CA GLN A 405 30.65 -18.05 87.07
C GLN A 405 31.74 -17.85 86.01
N LYS A 406 32.40 -18.94 85.59
CA LYS A 406 33.38 -18.93 84.48
C LYS A 406 32.76 -18.45 83.17
N ARG A 407 31.55 -18.93 82.84
CA ARG A 407 30.80 -18.47 81.67
C ARG A 407 30.48 -16.98 81.72
N ARG A 408 30.07 -16.46 82.88
CA ARG A 408 29.78 -15.03 83.06
C ARG A 408 31.03 -14.16 82.94
N LYS A 409 32.15 -14.61 83.51
CA LYS A 409 33.44 -13.92 83.42
C LYS A 409 33.97 -13.87 81.98
N LEU A 410 33.93 -14.98 81.26
CA LEU A 410 34.26 -15.03 79.83
C LEU A 410 33.35 -14.08 79.02
N LEU A 411 32.04 -14.09 79.25
CA LEU A 411 31.12 -13.22 78.53
C LEU A 411 31.37 -11.74 78.83
N TYR A 412 31.72 -11.41 80.07
CA TYR A 412 32.10 -10.04 80.45
C TYR A 412 33.38 -9.60 79.73
N GLU A 413 34.42 -10.44 79.73
CA GLU A 413 35.69 -10.16 79.04
C GLU A 413 35.52 -10.04 77.53
N LEU A 414 34.75 -10.94 76.91
CA LEU A 414 34.47 -10.87 75.47
C LEU A 414 33.72 -9.60 75.08
N ASN A 415 32.83 -9.09 75.95
CA ASN A 415 32.11 -7.84 75.71
C ASN A 415 32.98 -6.60 75.97
N SER A 416 33.76 -6.59 77.06
CA SER A 416 34.60 -5.43 77.41
C SER A 416 35.78 -5.24 76.45
N THR A 417 36.32 -6.34 75.91
CA THR A 417 37.39 -6.33 74.90
C THR A 417 36.88 -6.12 73.47
N GLY A 418 35.55 -6.08 73.26
CA GLY A 418 34.93 -5.96 71.93
C GLY A 418 35.03 -7.21 71.04
N LYS A 419 35.65 -8.30 71.52
CA LYS A 419 35.81 -9.57 70.78
C LYS A 419 34.46 -10.21 70.45
N TYR A 420 33.46 -10.10 71.33
CA TYR A 420 32.11 -10.57 71.08
C TYR A 420 31.49 -9.93 69.82
N PHE A 421 31.67 -8.60 69.68
CA PHE A 421 31.18 -7.87 68.51
C PHE A 421 31.94 -8.26 67.24
N ALA A 422 33.25 -8.47 67.33
CA ALA A 422 34.07 -8.95 66.21
C ALA A 422 33.63 -10.34 65.72
N PHE A 423 33.38 -11.29 66.61
CA PHE A 423 32.88 -12.63 66.25
C PHE A 423 31.48 -12.57 65.63
N LYS A 424 30.60 -11.72 66.17
CA LYS A 424 29.26 -11.51 65.62
C LYS A 424 29.31 -10.93 64.20
N GLU A 425 30.17 -9.94 63.95
CA GLU A 425 30.30 -9.32 62.63
C GLU A 425 30.95 -10.27 61.61
N GLN A 426 31.88 -11.13 62.03
CA GLN A 426 32.45 -12.20 61.17
C GLN A 426 31.38 -13.21 60.72
N LEU A 427 30.48 -13.63 61.61
CA LEU A 427 29.40 -14.56 61.27
C LEU A 427 28.36 -13.93 60.34
N LYS A 428 28.10 -12.64 60.46
CA LYS A 428 27.10 -11.91 59.67
C LYS A 428 27.31 -12.05 58.17
N HIS A 429 28.55 -11.93 57.67
CA HIS A 429 28.83 -12.05 56.23
C HIS A 429 28.48 -13.45 55.69
N SER A 430 28.82 -14.49 56.45
CA SER A 430 28.55 -15.89 56.12
C SER A 430 27.06 -16.21 56.17
N VAL A 431 26.31 -15.65 57.14
CA VAL A 431 24.85 -15.77 57.23
C VAL A 431 24.17 -15.11 56.03
N ILE A 432 24.56 -13.87 55.68
CA ILE A 432 23.99 -13.17 54.51
C ILE A 432 24.25 -13.96 53.23
N LYS A 433 25.46 -14.55 53.09
CA LYS A 433 25.82 -15.39 51.95
C LYS A 433 24.95 -16.64 51.86
N ILE A 434 24.68 -17.34 52.97
CA ILE A 434 23.73 -18.46 53.00
C ILE A 434 22.33 -18.01 52.59
N VAL A 435 21.82 -16.93 53.17
CA VAL A 435 20.46 -16.46 52.89
C VAL A 435 20.31 -16.14 51.41
N ARG A 436 21.32 -15.50 50.82
CA ARG A 436 21.32 -15.13 49.41
C ARG A 436 21.40 -16.32 48.46
N GLU A 437 22.21 -17.34 48.77
CA GLU A 437 22.47 -18.42 47.82
C GLU A 437 21.57 -19.66 48.04
N LYS A 438 21.13 -19.92 49.29
CA LYS A 438 20.31 -21.08 49.65
C LYS A 438 18.82 -20.77 49.78
N PHE A 439 18.47 -19.57 50.25
CA PHE A 439 17.08 -19.23 50.60
C PHE A 439 16.44 -18.17 49.69
N LEU A 440 17.23 -17.52 48.82
CA LEU A 440 16.70 -16.54 47.85
C LEU A 440 16.19 -17.27 46.60
N HIS A 441 14.91 -17.65 46.60
CA HIS A 441 14.26 -18.18 45.41
C HIS A 441 13.97 -17.03 44.43
N THR A 442 14.66 -17.01 43.29
CA THR A 442 14.35 -16.10 42.16
C THR A 442 13.51 -16.76 41.06
N SER A 443 13.21 -18.06 41.21
CA SER A 443 12.26 -18.80 40.38
C SER A 443 10.82 -18.36 40.69
N LYS A 444 9.97 -18.29 39.65
CA LYS A 444 8.53 -18.05 39.83
C LYS A 444 7.94 -19.16 40.72
N PHE A 445 7.17 -18.78 41.73
CA PHE A 445 6.42 -19.71 42.58
C PHE A 445 5.53 -20.58 41.69
N ASN A 446 5.69 -21.90 41.77
CA ASN A 446 4.90 -22.83 40.97
C ASN A 446 3.64 -23.31 41.70
N ASN A 447 3.50 -23.03 43.00
CA ASN A 447 2.36 -23.44 43.80
C ASN A 447 1.88 -22.28 44.70
N PRO A 448 0.57 -22.01 44.82
CA PRO A 448 0.04 -20.91 45.64
C PRO A 448 0.20 -21.13 47.16
N ASP A 449 0.46 -22.35 47.61
CA ASP A 449 0.72 -22.67 49.03
C ASP A 449 2.14 -22.27 49.49
N GLU A 450 3.04 -21.93 48.57
CA GLU A 450 4.39 -21.40 48.89
C GLU A 450 4.37 -19.91 49.26
N LEU A 451 3.19 -19.27 49.26
CA LEU A 451 2.99 -17.84 49.50
C LEU A 451 2.56 -17.49 50.94
N GLN A 452 2.28 -18.50 51.77
CA GLN A 452 2.00 -18.38 53.21
C GLN A 452 3.24 -18.72 54.03
#